data_AF-A0A6V7KLU3-F1
#
_entry.id   AF-A0A6V7KLU3-F1
#
_cell.length_a   1.000
_cell.length_b   1.000
_cell.length_c   1.000
_cell.angle_alpha   90.00
_cell.angle_beta   90.00
_cell.angle_gamma   90.00
#
_symmetry.space_group_name_H-M   'P 1'
#
loop_
_entity.id
_entity.type
_entity.pdbx_description
1 polymer ?
#
loop_
_entity_poly.entity_id
_entity_poly.type
_entity_poly.pdbx_seq_one_letter_code
_entity_poly.pdbx_strand_id
1 'polypeptide(L)'
;YTARYQCLHNALKAHARAYHIYNDEFRGDQNGKVGIVVTGGYYYPKSSKDVNAEDVNFNFETGWVMHPIFSATGGYPDVMVKRIGENSRAEGLEKSRLPEFSSYWLNYI
;
A
#
# COMPACT_ATOMS: atom_id res chain seq x y z
N TYR A 1 -2.25 -5.30 -17.36
CA TYR A 1 -1.40 -5.44 -16.16
C TYR A 1 -2.01 -4.81 -14.89
N THR A 2 -3.32 -4.93 -14.65
CA THR A 2 -4.02 -4.38 -13.46
C THR A 2 -4.15 -5.37 -12.31
N ALA A 3 -4.10 -6.68 -12.60
CA ALA A 3 -4.37 -7.75 -11.64
C ALA A 3 -3.49 -7.70 -10.38
N ARG A 4 -2.22 -7.29 -10.49
CA ARG A 4 -1.31 -7.15 -9.33
C ARG A 4 -1.78 -6.09 -8.34
N TYR A 5 -2.18 -4.92 -8.84
CA TYR A 5 -2.70 -3.84 -7.98
C TYR A 5 -4.01 -4.24 -7.31
N GLN A 6 -4.91 -4.90 -8.05
CA GLN A 6 -6.18 -5.39 -7.51
C GLN A 6 -5.98 -6.48 -6.44
N CYS A 7 -5.05 -7.40 -6.66
CA CYS A 7 -4.71 -8.45 -5.71
C CYS A 7 -4.25 -7.84 -4.36
N LEU A 8 -3.25 -6.95 -4.39
CA LEU A 8 -2.77 -6.31 -3.18
C LEU A 8 -3.86 -5.46 -2.52
N HIS A 9 -4.62 -4.70 -3.31
CA HIS A 9 -5.71 -3.88 -2.80
C HIS A 9 -6.75 -4.68 -2.00
N ASN A 10 -7.09 -5.88 -2.48
CA ASN A 10 -7.99 -6.78 -1.76
C ASN A 10 -7.31 -7.46 -0.56
N ALA A 11 -6.02 -7.80 -0.66
CA ALA A 11 -5.25 -8.37 0.45
C ALA A 11 -5.16 -7.39 1.63
N LEU A 12 -4.96 -6.09 1.38
CA LEU A 12 -4.96 -5.05 2.40
C LEU A 12 -6.32 -4.94 3.11
N LYS A 13 -7.42 -4.96 2.34
CA LYS A 13 -8.79 -4.97 2.90
C LYS A 13 -9.06 -6.22 3.74
N ALA A 14 -8.58 -7.38 3.29
CA ALA A 14 -8.71 -8.64 4.02
C ALA A 14 -7.89 -8.60 5.33
N HIS A 15 -6.67 -8.07 5.30
CA HIS A 15 -5.84 -7.89 6.49
C HIS A 15 -6.54 -6.98 7.52
N ALA A 16 -7.05 -5.83 7.10
CA ALA A 16 -7.77 -4.91 7.98
C ALA A 16 -8.98 -5.59 8.63
N ARG A 17 -9.79 -6.34 7.85
CA ARG A 17 -10.90 -7.11 8.41
C ARG A 17 -10.45 -8.13 9.44
N ALA A 18 -9.39 -8.89 9.16
CA ALA A 18 -8.86 -9.87 10.10
C ALA A 18 -8.33 -9.21 11.39
N TYR A 19 -7.70 -8.05 11.28
CA TYR A 19 -7.26 -7.26 12.43
C TYR A 19 -8.43 -6.82 13.30
N HIS A 20 -9.49 -6.24 12.71
CA HIS A 20 -10.69 -5.80 13.43
C HIS A 20 -11.43 -6.96 14.07
N ILE A 21 -11.61 -8.09 13.37
CA ILE A 21 -12.20 -9.30 13.96
C ILE A 21 -11.39 -9.74 15.19
N TYR A 22 -10.06 -9.81 15.08
CA TYR A 22 -9.22 -10.14 16.23
C TYR A 22 -9.38 -9.14 17.37
N ASN A 23 -9.40 -7.85 17.05
CA ASN A 23 -9.51 -6.78 18.02
C ASN A 23 -10.83 -6.81 18.78
N ASP A 24 -11.94 -7.03 18.08
CA ASP A 24 -13.28 -6.87 18.60
C ASP A 24 -13.80 -8.16 19.26
N GLU A 25 -13.40 -9.33 18.75
CA GLU A 25 -13.93 -10.61 19.20
C GLU A 25 -12.97 -11.43 20.07
N PHE A 26 -11.63 -11.25 19.92
CA PHE A 26 -10.66 -12.19 20.49
C PHE A 26 -9.60 -11.55 21.40
N ARG A 27 -9.30 -10.26 21.23
CA ARG A 27 -8.19 -9.60 21.94
C ARG A 27 -8.42 -9.54 23.45
N GLY A 28 -9.66 -9.36 23.89
CA GLY A 28 -10.02 -9.34 25.31
C GLY A 28 -9.64 -10.61 26.05
N ASP A 29 -9.82 -11.77 25.42
CA ASP A 29 -9.57 -13.08 26.04
C ASP A 29 -8.14 -13.59 25.80
N GLN A 30 -7.62 -13.38 24.59
CA GLN A 30 -6.35 -13.98 24.17
C GLN A 30 -5.14 -13.08 24.43
N ASN A 31 -5.34 -11.75 24.47
CA ASN A 31 -4.30 -10.75 24.63
C ASN A 31 -3.09 -10.90 23.67
N GLY A 32 -3.32 -11.44 22.47
CA GLY A 32 -2.28 -11.64 21.46
C GLY A 32 -2.08 -10.44 20.53
N LYS A 33 -1.22 -10.61 19.54
CA LYS A 33 -0.84 -9.57 18.57
C LYS A 33 -1.13 -10.03 17.14
N VAL A 34 -1.63 -9.10 16.33
CA VAL A 34 -1.83 -9.28 14.89
C VAL A 34 -0.99 -8.23 14.18
N GLY A 35 -0.27 -8.67 13.14
CA GLY A 35 0.49 -7.80 12.27
C GLY A 35 0.53 -8.36 10.86
N ILE A 36 1.27 -7.69 9.99
CA ILE A 36 1.51 -8.13 8.61
C ILE A 36 3.00 -8.31 8.38
N VAL A 37 3.37 -9.38 7.68
CA VAL A 37 4.75 -9.59 7.23
C VAL A 37 4.86 -9.10 5.80
N VAL A 38 5.76 -8.15 5.58
CA VAL A 38 6.03 -7.57 4.26
C VAL A 38 7.46 -7.93 3.89
N THR A 39 7.64 -8.57 2.74
CA THR A 39 8.97 -8.76 2.14
C THR A 39 9.32 -7.51 1.35
N GLY A 40 10.51 -6.95 1.60
CA GLY A 40 10.99 -5.76 0.91
C GLY A 40 12.50 -5.75 0.78
N GLY A 41 12.97 -5.13 -0.29
CA GLY A 41 14.38 -4.78 -0.47
C GLY A 41 14.62 -3.32 -0.11
N TYR A 42 15.80 -3.04 0.45
CA TYR A 42 16.33 -1.68 0.50
C TYR A 42 17.31 -1.48 -0.64
N TYR A 43 17.33 -0.28 -1.23
CA TYR A 43 18.13 0.04 -2.39
C TYR A 43 18.96 1.26 -2.09
N TYR A 44 20.24 1.23 -2.42
CA TYR A 44 21.12 2.37 -2.24
C TYR A 44 21.30 3.13 -3.55
N PRO A 45 21.37 4.47 -3.51
CA PRO A 45 21.57 5.27 -4.69
C PRO A 45 22.99 5.04 -5.21
N LYS A 46 23.13 4.84 -6.52
CA LYS A 46 24.44 4.66 -7.16
C LYS A 46 25.24 5.97 -7.20
N SER A 47 24.54 7.11 -7.25
CA SER A 47 25.13 8.45 -7.25
C SER A 47 24.20 9.46 -6.56
N SER A 48 24.71 10.66 -6.26
CA SER A 48 23.92 11.74 -5.66
C SER A 48 22.72 12.19 -6.52
N LYS A 49 22.71 11.87 -7.82
CA LYS A 49 21.58 12.16 -8.71
C LYS A 49 20.44 11.15 -8.56
N ASP A 50 20.71 9.99 -7.95
CA ASP A 50 19.78 8.87 -7.84
C ASP A 50 19.04 8.82 -6.50
N VAL A 51 19.25 9.80 -5.61
CA VAL A 51 18.65 9.84 -4.26
C VAL A 51 17.12 9.78 -4.33
N ASN A 52 16.49 10.46 -5.28
CA ASN A 52 15.04 10.38 -5.45
C ASN A 52 14.58 9.01 -6.00
N ALA A 53 15.45 8.28 -6.71
CA ALA A 53 15.12 6.96 -7.24
C ALA A 53 15.06 5.89 -6.14
N GLU A 54 15.86 6.04 -5.08
CA GLU A 54 15.80 5.20 -3.87
C GLU A 54 14.42 5.25 -3.22
N ASP A 55 13.93 6.45 -2.87
CA ASP A 55 12.62 6.63 -2.24
C ASP A 55 11.47 6.11 -3.10
N VAL A 56 11.52 6.38 -4.41
CA VAL A 56 10.55 5.85 -5.36
C VAL A 56 10.58 4.33 -5.31
N ASN A 57 11.75 3.72 -5.40
CA ASN A 57 11.84 2.26 -5.46
C ASN A 57 11.35 1.61 -4.17
N PHE A 58 11.68 2.19 -3.02
CA PHE A 58 11.14 1.75 -1.73
C PHE A 58 9.62 1.75 -1.71
N ASN A 59 8.98 2.82 -2.22
CA ASN A 59 7.53 2.91 -2.25
C ASN A 59 6.88 1.85 -3.16
N PHE A 60 7.48 1.58 -4.32
CA PHE A 60 6.98 0.57 -5.27
C PHE A 60 7.25 -0.89 -4.84
N GLU A 61 8.24 -1.13 -3.97
CA GLU A 61 8.54 -2.46 -3.43
C GLU A 61 7.78 -2.74 -2.12
N THR A 62 7.90 -1.83 -1.15
CA THR A 62 7.45 -2.04 0.24
C THR A 62 6.39 -1.03 0.68
N GLY A 63 6.59 0.25 0.32
CA GLY A 63 5.73 1.34 0.80
C GLY A 63 4.26 1.19 0.40
N TRP A 64 3.96 0.57 -0.75
CA TRP A 64 2.59 0.32 -1.19
C TRP A 64 1.78 -0.67 -0.35
N VAL A 65 2.47 -1.47 0.49
CA VAL A 65 1.83 -2.32 1.51
C VAL A 65 1.82 -1.63 2.87
N MET A 66 2.92 -0.97 3.23
CA MET A 66 3.08 -0.36 4.56
C MET A 66 2.30 0.94 4.73
N HIS A 67 2.29 1.82 3.73
CA HIS A 67 1.67 3.13 3.80
C HIS A 67 0.16 3.07 4.09
N PRO A 68 -0.62 2.17 3.46
CA PRO A 68 -2.04 2.03 3.79
C PRO A 68 -2.31 1.69 5.27
N ILE A 69 -1.41 0.95 5.93
CA ILE A 69 -1.62 0.40 7.29
C ILE A 69 -0.99 1.29 8.37
N PHE A 70 0.18 1.87 8.11
CA PHE A 70 1.01 2.49 9.14
C PHE A 70 1.16 4.02 8.98
N SER A 71 0.76 4.60 7.85
CA SER A 71 0.79 6.05 7.69
C SER A 71 -0.42 6.70 8.37
N ALA A 72 -0.26 7.93 8.86
CA ALA A 72 -1.37 8.68 9.45
C ALA A 72 -2.47 9.04 8.44
N THR A 73 -2.12 9.12 7.15
CA THR A 73 -3.04 9.47 6.06
C THR A 73 -3.74 8.25 5.44
N GLY A 74 -3.24 7.04 5.70
CA GLY A 74 -3.63 5.83 4.99
C GLY A 74 -3.32 5.92 3.49
N GLY A 75 -3.97 5.04 2.71
CA GLY A 75 -3.88 5.05 1.25
C GLY A 75 -2.51 4.63 0.69
N TYR A 76 -2.39 4.67 -0.64
CA TYR A 76 -1.11 4.37 -1.31
C TYR A 76 -0.17 5.58 -1.29
N PRO A 77 1.16 5.38 -1.36
CA PRO A 77 2.11 6.49 -1.44
C PRO A 77 1.84 7.42 -2.63
N ASP A 78 1.90 8.73 -2.42
CA ASP A 78 1.61 9.76 -3.44
C ASP A 78 2.43 9.57 -4.72
N VAL A 79 3.71 9.21 -4.58
CA VAL A 79 4.61 8.98 -5.72
C VAL A 79 4.11 7.86 -6.63
N MET A 80 3.48 6.83 -6.07
CA MET A 80 2.88 5.74 -6.84
C MET A 80 1.59 6.17 -7.51
N VAL A 81 0.70 6.82 -6.77
CA VAL A 81 -0.58 7.33 -7.28
C VAL A 81 -0.32 8.21 -8.49
N LYS A 82 0.60 9.16 -8.37
CA LYS A 82 1.00 10.07 -9.45
C LYS A 82 1.59 9.33 -10.65
N ARG A 83 2.66 8.54 -10.47
CA ARG A 83 3.36 7.88 -11.58
C ARG A 83 2.50 6.87 -12.31
N ILE A 84 1.71 6.07 -11.59
CA ILE A 84 0.82 5.08 -12.21
C ILE A 84 -0.31 5.80 -12.95
N GLY A 85 -0.86 6.88 -12.38
CA GLY A 85 -1.88 7.70 -13.05
C GLY A 85 -1.36 8.36 -14.34
N GLU A 86 -0.18 8.97 -14.30
CA GLU A 86 0.50 9.55 -15.46
C GLU A 86 0.76 8.51 -16.57
N ASN A 87 1.34 7.35 -16.21
CA ASN A 87 1.60 6.29 -17.17
C ASN A 87 0.31 5.70 -17.74
N SER A 88 -0.75 5.58 -16.92
CA SER A 88 -2.05 5.08 -17.40
C SER A 88 -2.66 6.03 -18.43
N ARG A 89 -2.59 7.35 -18.20
CA ARG A 89 -3.03 8.37 -19.18
C ARG A 89 -2.18 8.36 -20.45
N ALA A 90 -0.86 8.23 -20.32
CA ALA A 90 0.04 8.16 -21.47
C ALA A 90 -0.22 6.92 -22.34
N GLU A 91 -0.70 5.83 -21.75
CA GLU A 91 -1.15 4.62 -22.45
C GLU A 91 -2.60 4.71 -22.97
N GLY A 92 -3.26 5.87 -22.83
CA GLY A 92 -4.64 6.08 -23.31
C GLY A 92 -5.73 5.43 -22.46
N LEU A 93 -5.43 5.04 -21.21
CA LEU A 93 -6.43 4.47 -20.32
C LEU A 93 -7.30 5.57 -19.70
N GLU A 94 -8.62 5.33 -19.66
CA GLU A 94 -9.58 6.26 -19.05
C GLU A 94 -9.41 6.40 -17.52
N LYS A 95 -8.86 5.36 -16.88
CA LYS A 95 -8.70 5.29 -15.42
C LYS A 95 -7.30 4.79 -15.05
N SER A 96 -6.85 5.18 -13.87
CA SER A 96 -5.61 4.65 -13.30
C SER A 96 -5.68 3.13 -13.16
N ARG A 97 -4.56 2.46 -13.42
CA ARG A 97 -4.38 1.02 -13.14
C ARG A 97 -4.32 0.72 -11.64
N LEU A 98 -3.98 1.72 -10.82
CA LEU A 98 -3.96 1.61 -9.36
C LEU A 98 -5.38 1.89 -8.81
N PRO A 99 -6.00 0.96 -8.06
CA PRO A 99 -7.27 1.20 -7.40
C PRO A 99 -7.16 2.30 -6.34
N GLU A 100 -8.28 2.94 -6.04
CA GLU A 100 -8.39 3.94 -4.98
C GLU A 100 -9.13 3.36 -3.77
N PHE A 101 -8.69 3.72 -2.57
CA PHE A 101 -9.46 3.43 -1.35
C PHE A 101 -10.56 4.49 -1.20
N SER A 102 -11.79 4.05 -0.92
CA SER A 102 -12.84 4.97 -0.51
C SER A 102 -12.54 5.54 0.87
N SER A 103 -13.21 6.64 1.25
CA SER A 103 -13.09 7.22 2.59
C SER A 103 -13.38 6.21 3.71
N TYR A 104 -14.29 5.26 3.47
CA TYR A 104 -14.51 4.15 4.40
C TYR A 104 -13.23 3.33 4.60
N TRP A 105 -12.60 2.90 3.52
CA TRP A 105 -11.42 2.05 3.61
C TRP A 105 -10.17 2.79 4.12
N LEU A 106 -10.05 4.09 3.85
CA LEU A 106 -8.97 4.91 4.41
C LEU A 106 -9.02 5.01 5.94
N ASN A 107 -10.22 4.96 6.53
CA ASN A 107 -10.40 5.00 7.98
C ASN A 107 -10.44 3.62 8.63
N TYR A 108 -10.67 2.56 7.85
CA TYR A 108 -10.87 1.21 8.34
C TYR A 108 -9.59 0.37 8.32
N ILE A 109 -8.70 0.62 7.36
CA ILE A 109 -7.37 -0.02 7.30
C ILE A 109 -6.46 0.63 8.34
#